data_AF-A0A1L7CFN1-F1
#
_entry.id   AF-A0A1L7CFN1-F1
#
_cell.length_a   1.000
_cell.length_b   1.000
_cell.length_c   1.000
_cell.angle_alpha   90.00
_cell.angle_beta   90.00
_cell.angle_gamma   90.00
#
_symmetry.space_group_name_H-M   'P 1'
#
loop_
_entity.id
_entity.type
_entity.pdbx_description
1 polymer ?
#
loop_
_entity_poly.entity_id
_entity_poly.type
_entity_poly.pdbx_seq_one_letter_code
_entity_poly.pdbx_strand_id
1 'polypeptide(L)'
;MPQERKSKLIAVLLAFFLGSFGVHDFYAGYTMRGLIKLGLTTLSILTFGVLGILFGPVLTVWIIVDIIMILIGGGWYSTDSKGNPFQ
;
A
#
# COMPACT_ATOMS: atom_id res chain seq x y z
N MET A 1 -7.53 -13.13 22.22
CA MET A 1 -6.78 -13.83 21.15
C MET A 1 -5.42 -13.17 21.04
N PRO A 2 -4.30 -13.90 21.04
CA PRO A 2 -2.99 -13.29 20.82
C PRO A 2 -3.03 -12.69 19.41
N GLN A 3 -3.01 -11.35 19.32
CA GLN A 3 -3.08 -10.65 18.04
C GLN A 3 -1.69 -10.71 17.41
N GLU A 4 -1.58 -11.34 16.25
CA GLU A 4 -0.33 -11.36 15.48
C GLU A 4 0.10 -9.92 15.17
N ARG A 5 1.22 -9.53 15.75
CA ARG A 5 1.85 -8.23 15.50
C ARG A 5 2.36 -8.25 14.06
N LYS A 6 1.74 -7.46 13.19
CA LYS A 6 2.15 -7.35 11.79
C LYS A 6 3.52 -6.68 11.71
N SER A 7 4.46 -7.32 10.99
CA SER A 7 5.84 -6.86 10.91
C SER A 7 5.99 -5.75 9.88
N LYS A 8 6.61 -4.62 10.26
CA LYS A 8 6.93 -3.52 9.33
C LYS A 8 7.73 -4.01 8.14
N LEU A 9 8.67 -4.93 8.39
CA LEU A 9 9.58 -5.46 7.39
C LEU A 9 8.82 -6.18 6.26
N ILE A 10 7.77 -6.92 6.61
CA ILE A 10 6.89 -7.58 5.64
C ILE A 10 6.11 -6.53 4.85
N ALA A 11 5.58 -5.50 5.50
CA ALA A 11 4.83 -4.43 4.84
C ALA A 11 5.71 -3.65 3.84
N VAL A 12 6.96 -3.33 4.19
CA VAL A 12 7.93 -2.68 3.29
C VAL A 12 8.28 -3.60 2.11
N LEU A 13 8.53 -4.88 2.38
CA LEU A 13 8.85 -5.84 1.33
C LEU A 13 7.68 -6.02 0.34
N LEU A 14 6.46 -6.08 0.86
CA LEU A 14 5.23 -6.13 0.05
C LEU A 14 5.04 -4.85 -0.76
N ALA A 15 5.33 -3.69 -0.18
CA ALA A 15 5.24 -2.41 -0.88
C ALA A 15 6.32 -2.29 -1.97
N PHE A 16 7.50 -2.85 -1.76
CA PHE A 16 8.58 -2.85 -2.76
C PHE A 16 8.29 -3.80 -3.93
N PHE A 17 7.83 -5.03 -3.65
CA PHE A 17 7.57 -6.03 -4.68
C PHE A 17 6.19 -5.89 -5.34
N LEU A 18 5.15 -5.56 -4.57
CA LEU A 18 3.74 -5.54 -4.98
C LEU A 18 3.07 -4.17 -4.72
N GLY A 19 3.84 -3.09 -4.58
CA GLY A 19 3.31 -1.75 -4.31
C GLY A 19 2.35 -1.24 -5.37
N SER A 20 2.62 -1.53 -6.64
CA SER A 20 1.75 -1.19 -7.79
C SER A 20 0.41 -1.92 -7.77
N PHE A 21 0.31 -3.05 -7.07
CA PHE A 21 -0.93 -3.77 -6.81
C PHE A 21 -1.64 -3.32 -5.52
N GLY A 22 -0.98 -2.52 -4.66
CA GLY A 22 -1.54 -2.04 -3.40
C GLY A 22 -1.64 -3.10 -2.30
N VAL A 23 -0.90 -4.21 -2.41
CA VAL A 23 -1.02 -5.36 -1.47
C VAL A 23 -0.54 -5.00 -0.07
N HIS A 24 0.40 -4.07 0.06
CA HIS A 24 0.86 -3.57 1.36
C HIS A 24 -0.24 -2.84 2.15
N ASP A 25 -1.18 -2.18 1.47
CA ASP A 25 -2.35 -1.58 2.13
C ASP A 25 -3.31 -2.64 2.67
N PHE A 26 -3.55 -3.71 1.92
CA PHE A 26 -4.33 -4.85 2.40
C PHE A 26 -3.65 -5.49 3.62
N TYR A 27 -2.32 -5.63 3.57
CA TYR A 27 -1.55 -6.14 4.71
C TYR A 27 -1.63 -5.21 5.92
N ALA A 28 -1.58 -3.90 5.73
CA ALA A 28 -1.76 -2.89 6.79
C ALA A 28 -3.22 -2.72 7.25
N GLY A 29 -4.16 -3.53 6.73
CA GLY A 29 -5.58 -3.47 7.08
C GLY A 29 -6.36 -2.32 6.43
N TYR A 30 -5.72 -1.55 5.55
CA TYR A 30 -6.30 -0.46 4.76
C TYR A 30 -6.90 -0.97 3.44
N THR A 31 -7.86 -1.89 3.54
CA THR A 31 -8.50 -2.56 2.40
C THR A 31 -9.05 -1.58 1.35
N MET A 32 -9.63 -0.46 1.78
CA MET A 32 -10.14 0.57 0.85
C MET A 32 -9.03 1.22 0.01
N ARG A 33 -7.86 1.49 0.61
CA ARG A 33 -6.73 2.10 -0.11
C ARG A 33 -6.11 1.12 -1.09
N GLY A 34 -5.92 -0.12 -0.66
CA GLY A 34 -5.45 -1.20 -1.52
C GLY A 34 -6.40 -1.43 -2.70
N LEU A 35 -7.71 -1.40 -2.46
CA LEU A 35 -8.71 -1.56 -3.51
C LEU A 35 -8.71 -0.40 -4.51
N ILE A 36 -8.54 0.84 -4.05
CA ILE A 36 -8.41 2.00 -4.95
C ILE A 36 -7.19 1.84 -5.85
N LYS A 37 -6.04 1.46 -5.29
CA LYS A 37 -4.82 1.25 -6.06
C LYS A 37 -5.00 0.13 -7.07
N LEU A 38 -5.46 -1.04 -6.61
CA LEU A 38 -5.75 -2.18 -7.48
C LEU A 38 -6.74 -1.85 -8.59
N GLY A 39 -7.80 -1.11 -8.28
CA GLY A 39 -8.78 -0.63 -9.24
C GLY A 39 -8.14 0.30 -10.27
N LEU A 40 -7.28 1.22 -9.84
CA LEU A 40 -6.58 2.14 -10.73
C LEU A 40 -5.57 1.39 -11.63
N THR A 41 -4.83 0.42 -11.11
CA THR A 41 -3.90 -0.41 -11.90
C THR A 41 -4.66 -1.29 -12.90
N THR A 42 -5.78 -1.88 -12.47
CA THR A 42 -6.62 -2.74 -13.33
C THR A 42 -7.30 -1.93 -14.43
N LEU A 43 -7.84 -0.75 -14.12
CA LEU A 43 -8.46 0.15 -15.09
C LEU A 43 -7.43 0.71 -16.07
N SER A 44 -6.22 1.00 -15.58
CA SER A 44 -5.08 1.37 -16.40
C SER A 44 -4.74 0.29 -17.42
N ILE A 45 -4.65 -0.97 -17.01
CA ILE A 45 -4.39 -2.11 -17.91
C ILE A 45 -5.53 -2.28 -18.91
N LEU A 46 -6.79 -2.19 -18.46
CA LEU A 46 -7.97 -2.33 -19.30
C LEU A 46 -8.08 -1.25 -20.38
N THR A 47 -7.61 -0.03 -20.08
CA THR A 47 -7.61 1.11 -21.02
C THR A 47 -6.32 1.14 -21.88
N PHE A 48 -5.72 -0.02 -22.15
CA PHE A 48 -4.46 -0.16 -22.92
C PHE A 48 -3.29 0.69 -22.39
N GLY A 49 -3.25 0.96 -21.08
CA GLY A 49 -2.16 1.71 -20.45
C GLY A 49 -2.22 3.24 -20.64
N VAL A 50 -3.23 3.78 -21.33
CA VAL A 50 -3.37 5.24 -21.53
C VAL A 50 -3.54 5.97 -20.20
N LEU A 51 -4.38 5.42 -19.31
CA LEU A 51 -4.51 5.94 -17.94
C LEU A 51 -3.26 5.63 -17.10
N GLY A 52 -2.55 4.55 -17.39
CA GLY A 52 -1.29 4.21 -16.72
C GLY A 52 -0.17 5.19 -16.98
N ILE A 53 -0.12 5.79 -18.16
CA ILE A 53 0.89 6.81 -18.48
C ILE A 53 0.61 8.11 -17.73
N LEU A 54 -0.66 8.49 -17.58
CA LEU A 54 -1.07 9.70 -16.85
C LEU A 54 -1.01 9.54 -15.33
N PHE A 55 -1.51 8.42 -14.80
CA PHE A 55 -1.63 8.17 -13.36
C PHE A 55 -0.48 7.34 -12.78
N GLY A 56 0.34 6.72 -13.61
CA GLY A 56 1.50 5.91 -13.20
C GLY A 56 2.48 6.69 -12.32
N PRO A 57 2.92 7.91 -12.69
CA PRO A 57 3.81 8.70 -11.84
C PRO A 57 3.19 9.02 -10.48
N VAL A 58 1.89 9.30 -10.45
CA VAL A 58 1.16 9.59 -9.21
C VAL A 58 1.10 8.34 -8.31
N LEU A 59 0.81 7.17 -8.88
CA LEU A 59 0.83 5.89 -8.18
C LEU A 59 2.22 5.57 -7.62
N THR A 60 3.28 5.76 -8.41
CA THR A 60 4.65 5.53 -7.98
C THR A 60 5.03 6.44 -6.80
N VAL A 61 4.71 7.73 -6.88
CA VAL A 61 4.94 8.66 -5.77
C VAL A 61 4.15 8.24 -4.53
N TRP A 62 2.89 7.83 -4.68
CA TRP A 62 2.09 7.33 -3.57
C TRP A 62 2.75 6.13 -2.90
N ILE A 63 3.18 5.12 -3.66
CA ILE A 63 3.84 3.92 -3.12
C ILE A 63 5.12 4.29 -2.36
N ILE A 64 5.93 5.21 -2.90
CA ILE A 64 7.15 5.68 -2.22
C ILE A 64 6.79 6.36 -0.89
N VAL A 65 5.75 7.20 -0.88
CA VAL A 65 5.27 7.84 0.35
C VAL A 65 4.79 6.80 1.37
N ASP A 66 4.06 5.76 0.95
CA ASP A 66 3.65 4.69 1.85
C ASP A 66 4.83 3.92 2.42
N ILE A 67 5.84 3.58 1.59
CA ILE A 67 7.06 2.89 2.04
C ILE A 67 7.75 3.71 3.12
N ILE A 68 7.90 5.02 2.90
CA ILE A 68 8.46 5.94 3.90
C ILE A 68 7.58 5.91 5.15
N MET A 69 6.27 6.11 5.04
CA MET A 69 5.36 6.12 6.20
C MET A 69 5.40 4.81 7.00
N ILE A 70 5.54 3.65 6.35
CA ILE A 70 5.69 2.35 7.00
C ILE A 70 7.03 2.28 7.76
N LEU A 71 8.13 2.75 7.15
CA LEU A 71 9.47 2.80 7.77
C LEU A 71 9.47 3.66 9.02
N ILE A 72 9.00 4.91 8.92
CA ILE A 72 8.90 5.82 10.08
C ILE A 72 7.78 5.42 11.06
N GLY A 73 6.87 4.51 10.68
CA GLY A 73 5.65 4.25 11.45
C GLY A 73 4.83 5.53 11.65
N GLY A 74 4.79 6.37 10.61
CA GLY A 74 4.22 7.71 10.66
C GLY A 74 2.90 7.82 9.92
N GLY A 75 2.07 8.78 10.34
CA GLY A 75 0.77 9.03 9.73
C GLY A 75 -0.19 7.85 9.91
N TRP A 76 -0.81 7.44 8.79
CA TRP A 76 -1.77 6.33 8.79
C TRP A 76 -1.10 4.99 9.09
N TYR A 77 0.19 4.80 8.78
CA TYR A 77 0.91 3.55 9.08
C TYR A 77 1.55 3.55 10.47
N SER A 78 1.14 4.44 11.38
CA SER A 78 1.52 4.36 12.80
C SER A 78 0.79 3.24 13.52
N THR A 79 -0.41 2.89 13.06
CA THR A 79 -1.26 1.84 13.62
C THR A 79 -1.90 1.03 12.49
N ASP A 80 -1.93 -0.30 12.60
CA ASP A 80 -2.73 -1.19 11.76
C ASP A 80 -4.23 -0.81 11.88
N SER A 81 -5.09 -1.30 11.00
CA SER A 81 -6.55 -1.04 11.05
C SER A 81 -7.22 -1.49 12.36
N LYS A 82 -6.51 -2.28 13.16
CA LYS A 82 -6.88 -2.71 14.51
C LYS A 82 -6.34 -1.83 15.65
N GLY A 83 -5.65 -0.72 15.35
CA GLY A 83 -5.09 0.20 16.34
C GLY A 83 -3.73 -0.24 16.93
N ASN A 84 -3.09 -1.27 16.37
CA ASN A 84 -1.81 -1.78 16.89
C ASN A 84 -0.63 -1.11 16.21
N PRO A 85 0.40 -0.65 16.94
CA PRO A 85 1.61 -0.15 16.32
C PRO A 85 2.35 -1.28 15.60
N PHE A 86 2.80 -1.00 14.37
CA PHE A 86 3.64 -1.93 13.63
C PHE A 86 5.00 -2.08 14.34
N GLN A 87 5.47 -3.31 14.55
CA GLN A 87 6.80 -3.61 15.10
C GLN A 87 7.82 -3.89 13.99
#